data_AF-A0A8H6IAX3-F1
#
_entry.id   AF-A0A8H6IAX3-F1
#
_cell.length_a   1.000
_cell.length_b   1.000
_cell.length_c   1.000
_cell.angle_alpha   90.00
_cell.angle_beta   90.00
_cell.angle_gamma   90.00
#
_symmetry.space_group_name_H-M   'P 1'
#
loop_
_entity.id
_entity.type
_entity.pdbx_description
1 polymer ?
#
loop_
_entity_poly.entity_id
_entity_poly.type
_entity_poly.pdbx_seq_one_letter_code
_entity_poly.pdbx_strand_id
1 'polypeptide(L)'
;MSFSAFLHSAVLKLKGGSSASDGSPTEAYQVNTSKLSVRLWDVFSRTFDLGVTAFGGPPVHFQIFYRRFVDGAGKVPWIDDQTYQELFAVCQALPGPASTKMLFSIAQIRAGLIPALLVFALWSLPVAFAMYGLALGVQRIDNVLPDPVYALLSGLNAATVGIIALAAVQLARKAITDKLTRLLVLFGGGAGLCYNALWYFPVLIVIAGITTVLWDCCLRGWIRTQVEKRRARRDSNVPEPHIETGLAGAQPSPPGPHADNSDGLQRRAAARRSSQEDIELTDRNAEPERESVKIDETSTETPTPSPHSISGHGIPVKIGILLIIIFALVLTGLMVLRGLLRAPPLLLAIFNNMFLAGTIIFGGGPVVIPLLREYVVEPGWVSPRDFLLGLAIIQAMPGPNFNFAVYLGALAAISGNAGRSAATSLPGAMLAFLGIFTPGIFLSIGFQSIWRALRKRPEVVSVLRGVNAAAVGFVFTAVYRLWEIGYLTKEAADSSKGVSLGREPWWLLVASATFTAVEWFGVPPPAAILAGGVAGLGWWGVVKN
;
A
#
# COMPACT_ATOMS: atom_id res chain seq x y z
N MET A 1 -23.84 10.33 -23.88
CA MET A 1 -22.87 9.25 -24.20
C MET A 1 -21.46 9.72 -23.80
N SER A 2 -20.59 8.82 -23.33
CA SER A 2 -19.21 9.18 -22.97
C SER A 2 -18.29 9.22 -24.20
N PHE A 3 -17.34 10.16 -24.22
CA PHE A 3 -16.26 10.24 -25.23
C PHE A 3 -15.47 8.93 -25.36
N SER A 4 -15.34 8.17 -24.27
CA SER A 4 -14.76 6.82 -24.26
C SER A 4 -15.50 5.85 -25.18
N ALA A 5 -16.85 5.88 -25.19
CA ALA A 5 -17.65 5.00 -26.05
C ALA A 5 -17.55 5.39 -27.54
N PHE A 6 -17.42 6.69 -27.84
CA PHE A 6 -17.20 7.18 -29.20
C PHE A 6 -15.84 6.73 -29.75
N LEU A 7 -14.75 6.90 -28.98
CA LEU A 7 -13.43 6.38 -29.33
C LEU A 7 -13.42 4.86 -29.49
N HIS A 8 -14.10 4.12 -28.60
CA HIS A 8 -14.22 2.67 -28.70
C HIS A 8 -14.95 2.23 -29.99
N SER A 9 -16.03 2.92 -30.36
CA SER A 9 -16.76 2.67 -31.61
C SER A 9 -15.94 3.03 -32.87
N ALA A 10 -15.14 4.09 -32.82
CA ALA A 10 -14.27 4.48 -33.94
C ALA A 10 -13.13 3.46 -34.14
N VAL A 11 -12.49 3.02 -33.06
CA VAL A 11 -11.46 1.97 -33.09
C VAL A 11 -12.02 0.63 -33.56
N LEU A 12 -13.25 0.27 -33.17
CA LEU A 12 -13.93 -0.94 -33.67
C LEU A 12 -14.22 -0.85 -35.19
N LYS A 13 -14.70 0.30 -35.69
CA LYS A 13 -14.96 0.48 -37.14
C LYS A 13 -13.68 0.47 -37.99
N LEU A 14 -12.54 0.85 -37.43
CA LEU A 14 -11.23 0.72 -38.09
C LEU A 14 -10.68 -0.72 -38.04
N LYS A 15 -11.24 -1.60 -37.21
CA LYS A 15 -10.81 -2.99 -37.02
C LYS A 15 -11.52 -3.97 -37.97
N GLY A 16 -11.63 -3.61 -39.24
CA GLY A 16 -12.13 -4.51 -40.28
C GLY A 16 -11.25 -5.77 -40.40
N GLY A 17 -11.84 -6.96 -40.25
CA GLY A 17 -11.19 -8.22 -40.64
C GLY A 17 -10.12 -8.77 -39.68
N SER A 18 -10.36 -8.77 -38.36
CA SER A 18 -9.63 -9.67 -37.46
C SER A 18 -10.53 -10.18 -36.34
N SER A 19 -10.64 -11.50 -36.23
CA SER A 19 -11.50 -12.17 -35.24
C SER A 19 -11.19 -11.70 -33.82
N ALA A 20 -12.24 -11.47 -33.03
CA ALA A 20 -12.09 -11.44 -31.58
C ALA A 20 -11.80 -12.88 -31.13
N SER A 21 -10.51 -13.20 -30.99
CA SER A 21 -10.07 -14.48 -30.44
C SER A 21 -10.63 -14.64 -29.02
N ASP A 22 -11.62 -15.51 -28.88
CA ASP A 22 -12.22 -15.82 -27.59
C ASP A 22 -11.14 -16.43 -26.69
N GLY A 23 -10.80 -15.69 -25.63
CA GLY A 23 -9.54 -15.85 -24.92
C GLY A 23 -9.60 -17.04 -23.97
N SER A 24 -9.22 -18.23 -24.46
CA SER A 24 -9.26 -19.47 -23.66
C SER A 24 -8.63 -19.27 -22.27
N PRO A 25 -9.23 -19.82 -21.18
CA PRO A 25 -8.71 -19.63 -19.82
C PRO A 25 -7.23 -19.99 -19.66
N THR A 26 -6.73 -20.89 -20.51
CA THR A 26 -5.34 -21.29 -20.66
C THR A 26 -4.34 -20.15 -20.90
N GLU A 27 -4.74 -18.99 -21.44
CA GLU A 27 -3.83 -17.85 -21.66
C GLU A 27 -3.77 -16.85 -20.47
N ALA A 28 -4.65 -16.99 -19.47
CA ALA A 28 -4.80 -16.03 -18.37
C ALA A 28 -3.52 -15.79 -17.58
N TYR A 29 -2.69 -16.83 -17.39
CA TYR A 29 -1.49 -16.79 -16.55
C TYR A 29 -0.19 -17.09 -17.31
N GLN A 30 -0.24 -17.06 -18.66
CA GLN A 30 0.95 -17.28 -19.49
C GLN A 30 1.76 -16.00 -19.74
N VAL A 31 3.05 -16.17 -19.99
CA VAL A 31 3.97 -15.07 -20.28
C VAL A 31 3.78 -14.61 -21.72
N ASN A 32 3.69 -13.30 -21.96
CA ASN A 32 3.60 -12.76 -23.32
C ASN A 32 5.00 -12.81 -23.96
N THR A 33 5.32 -13.93 -24.61
CA THR A 33 6.58 -14.22 -25.32
C THR A 33 6.60 -13.73 -26.78
N SER A 34 5.52 -13.09 -27.24
CA SER A 34 5.38 -12.63 -28.63
C SER A 34 6.41 -11.53 -29.02
N LYS A 35 6.36 -11.10 -30.29
CA LYS A 35 7.24 -10.02 -30.82
C LYS A 35 7.11 -8.76 -29.96
N LEU A 36 8.22 -8.04 -29.75
CA LEU A 36 8.27 -6.88 -28.83
C LEU A 36 7.20 -5.82 -29.13
N SER A 37 6.89 -5.56 -30.40
CA SER A 37 5.82 -4.64 -30.81
C SER A 37 4.43 -5.06 -30.32
N VAL A 38 4.11 -6.37 -30.36
CA VAL A 38 2.84 -6.93 -29.88
C VAL A 38 2.75 -6.83 -28.35
N ARG A 39 3.85 -7.11 -27.64
CA ARG A 39 3.96 -6.91 -26.18
C ARG A 39 3.76 -5.46 -25.77
N LEU A 40 4.41 -4.52 -26.48
CA LEU A 40 4.26 -3.09 -26.22
C LEU A 40 2.80 -2.64 -26.44
N TRP A 41 2.12 -3.16 -27.47
CA TRP A 41 0.71 -2.84 -27.76
C TRP A 41 -0.30 -3.44 -26.76
N ASP A 42 -0.18 -4.72 -26.42
CA ASP A 42 -1.01 -5.38 -25.37
C ASP A 42 -0.92 -4.58 -24.07
N VAL A 43 0.31 -4.30 -23.63
CA VAL A 43 0.61 -3.54 -22.43
C VAL A 43 0.08 -2.10 -22.51
N PHE A 44 0.32 -1.36 -23.60
CA PHE A 44 -0.22 -0.02 -23.82
C PHE A 44 -1.76 -0.03 -23.70
N SER A 45 -2.44 -0.92 -24.44
CA SER A 45 -3.92 -1.01 -24.52
C SER A 45 -4.62 -1.40 -23.19
N ARG A 46 -3.84 -1.79 -22.18
CA ARG A 46 -4.31 -2.14 -20.82
C ARG A 46 -3.86 -1.16 -19.74
N THR A 47 -2.95 -0.23 -20.04
CA THR A 47 -2.31 0.64 -19.03
C THR A 47 -2.33 2.13 -19.37
N PHE A 48 -2.55 2.55 -20.63
CA PHE A 48 -2.47 3.95 -21.04
C PHE A 48 -3.41 4.90 -20.26
N ASP A 49 -4.55 4.39 -19.79
CA ASP A 49 -5.52 5.17 -19.03
C ASP A 49 -5.09 5.36 -17.57
N LEU A 50 -4.32 4.44 -16.99
CA LEU A 50 -4.05 4.40 -15.55
C LEU A 50 -3.34 5.66 -15.03
N GLY A 51 -2.45 6.27 -15.82
CA GLY A 51 -1.78 7.52 -15.47
C GLY A 51 -2.70 8.75 -15.44
N VAL A 52 -3.95 8.64 -15.91
CA VAL A 52 -4.97 9.71 -15.89
C VAL A 52 -6.30 9.29 -15.21
N THR A 53 -6.53 8.00 -14.95
CA THR A 53 -7.76 7.49 -14.30
C THR A 53 -7.55 6.96 -12.89
N ALA A 54 -6.33 6.58 -12.49
CA ALA A 54 -6.09 6.02 -11.16
C ALA A 54 -5.91 7.14 -10.12
N PHE A 55 -7.01 7.52 -9.48
CA PHE A 55 -7.01 8.43 -8.34
C PHE A 55 -7.01 7.68 -7.00
N GLY A 56 -6.72 8.38 -5.90
CA GLY A 56 -6.92 7.87 -4.55
C GLY A 56 -5.68 7.31 -3.84
N GLY A 57 -4.50 7.36 -4.47
CA GLY A 57 -3.25 6.98 -3.84
C GLY A 57 -3.10 5.45 -3.67
N PRO A 58 -2.03 5.00 -2.98
CA PRO A 58 -1.60 3.61 -3.01
C PRO A 58 -2.69 2.56 -2.70
N PRO A 59 -3.54 2.69 -1.66
CA PRO A 59 -4.57 1.68 -1.36
C PRO A 59 -5.54 1.46 -2.53
N VAL A 60 -6.01 2.55 -3.14
CA VAL A 60 -6.94 2.53 -4.28
C VAL A 60 -6.22 2.05 -5.54
N HIS A 61 -4.98 2.48 -5.77
CA HIS A 61 -4.17 1.99 -6.90
C HIS A 61 -4.00 0.48 -6.86
N PHE A 62 -3.76 -0.11 -5.69
CA PHE A 62 -3.69 -1.57 -5.53
C PHE A 62 -5.02 -2.23 -5.94
N GLN A 63 -6.17 -1.74 -5.47
CA GLN A 63 -7.48 -2.28 -5.85
C GLN A 63 -7.78 -2.13 -7.35
N ILE A 64 -7.38 -1.01 -7.97
CA ILE A 64 -7.48 -0.80 -9.42
C ILE A 64 -6.63 -1.82 -10.18
N PHE A 65 -5.39 -2.06 -9.75
CA PHE A 65 -4.51 -3.06 -10.37
C PHE A 65 -5.01 -4.49 -10.17
N TYR A 66 -5.54 -4.81 -8.99
CA TYR A 66 -6.17 -6.10 -8.71
C TYR A 66 -7.32 -6.34 -9.70
N ARG A 67 -8.29 -5.41 -9.77
CA ARG A 67 -9.43 -5.52 -10.67
C ARG A 67 -9.05 -5.54 -12.16
N ARG A 68 -7.95 -4.88 -12.55
CA ARG A 68 -7.47 -4.82 -13.93
C ARG A 68 -6.64 -6.04 -14.36
N PHE A 69 -5.96 -6.71 -13.43
CA PHE A 69 -4.94 -7.73 -13.76
C PHE A 69 -5.15 -9.10 -13.10
N VAL A 70 -5.96 -9.20 -12.03
CA VAL A 70 -6.44 -10.45 -11.42
C VAL A 70 -7.85 -10.73 -11.95
N ASP A 71 -8.85 -9.90 -11.62
CA ASP A 71 -10.22 -10.04 -12.16
C ASP A 71 -10.30 -9.81 -13.69
N GLY A 72 -9.21 -9.30 -14.30
CA GLY A 72 -9.09 -9.00 -15.73
C GLY A 72 -9.97 -7.85 -16.26
N ALA A 73 -10.96 -7.38 -15.49
CA ALA A 73 -11.93 -6.34 -15.85
C ALA A 73 -12.61 -6.57 -17.22
N GLY A 74 -13.04 -7.80 -17.50
CA GLY A 74 -13.65 -8.17 -18.79
C GLY A 74 -12.65 -8.36 -19.94
N LYS A 75 -11.35 -8.37 -19.64
CA LYS A 75 -10.28 -8.86 -20.52
C LYS A 75 -9.65 -10.11 -19.88
N VAL A 76 -8.92 -10.90 -20.66
CA VAL A 76 -8.08 -12.00 -20.13
C VAL A 76 -7.19 -11.46 -19.00
N PRO A 77 -7.15 -12.11 -17.81
CA PRO A 77 -6.25 -11.75 -16.71
C PRO A 77 -4.77 -11.70 -17.09
N TRP A 78 -3.94 -11.21 -16.17
CA TRP A 78 -2.50 -11.17 -16.31
C TRP A 78 -1.75 -12.00 -15.27
N ILE A 79 -2.25 -12.04 -14.03
CA ILE A 79 -1.63 -12.68 -12.86
C ILE A 79 -2.69 -13.27 -11.92
N ASP A 80 -2.35 -14.32 -11.16
CA ASP A 80 -3.24 -14.91 -10.15
C ASP A 80 -3.15 -14.18 -8.80
N ASP A 81 -4.09 -14.45 -7.90
CA ASP A 81 -4.12 -13.95 -6.52
C ASP A 81 -2.81 -14.16 -5.77
N GLN A 82 -2.22 -15.36 -5.89
CA GLN A 82 -1.00 -15.69 -5.18
C GLN A 82 0.17 -14.82 -5.67
N THR A 83 0.34 -14.68 -6.99
CA THR A 83 1.34 -13.78 -7.59
C THR A 83 1.07 -12.32 -7.23
N TYR A 84 -0.19 -11.88 -7.18
CA TYR A 84 -0.55 -10.53 -6.77
C TYR A 84 -0.15 -10.26 -5.31
N GLN A 85 -0.49 -11.16 -4.38
CA GLN A 85 -0.16 -11.02 -2.96
C GLN A 85 1.35 -11.05 -2.71
N GLU A 86 2.08 -11.90 -3.45
CA GLU A 86 3.55 -11.94 -3.42
C GLU A 86 4.19 -10.63 -3.90
N LEU A 87 3.74 -10.08 -5.03
CA LEU A 87 4.22 -8.79 -5.53
C LEU A 87 3.85 -7.64 -4.60
N PHE A 88 2.65 -7.65 -4.00
CA PHE A 88 2.24 -6.67 -3.01
C PHE A 88 3.18 -6.69 -1.78
N ALA A 89 3.48 -7.87 -1.24
CA ALA A 89 4.39 -8.02 -0.11
C ALA A 89 5.79 -7.46 -0.43
N VAL A 90 6.35 -7.77 -1.62
CA VAL A 90 7.63 -7.22 -2.11
C VAL A 90 7.56 -5.70 -2.26
N CYS A 91 6.46 -5.15 -2.77
CA CYS A 91 6.33 -3.71 -3.01
C CYS A 91 6.14 -2.88 -1.74
N GLN A 92 5.66 -3.46 -0.65
CA GLN A 92 5.65 -2.82 0.68
C GLN A 92 7.01 -2.95 1.39
N ALA A 93 7.63 -4.14 1.30
CA ALA A 93 8.89 -4.49 1.94
C ALA A 93 10.09 -3.63 1.52
N LEU A 94 10.13 -3.21 0.26
CA LEU A 94 11.23 -2.45 -0.32
C LEU A 94 10.95 -0.95 -0.27
N PRO A 95 11.99 -0.09 -0.23
CA PRO A 95 11.82 1.35 -0.40
C PRO A 95 11.27 1.74 -1.78
N GLY A 96 10.84 3.00 -1.91
CA GLY A 96 10.35 3.64 -3.12
C GLY A 96 8.83 3.53 -3.36
N PRO A 97 8.27 4.27 -4.33
CA PRO A 97 6.82 4.38 -4.57
C PRO A 97 6.06 3.04 -4.75
N ALA A 98 5.34 2.61 -3.72
CA ALA A 98 4.75 1.27 -3.62
C ALA A 98 3.82 0.89 -4.80
N SER A 99 2.89 1.75 -5.19
CA SER A 99 1.99 1.49 -6.34
C SER A 99 2.72 1.48 -7.67
N THR A 100 3.73 2.34 -7.87
CA THR A 100 4.54 2.37 -9.09
C THR A 100 5.36 1.09 -9.25
N LYS A 101 6.01 0.62 -8.17
CA LYS A 101 6.74 -0.66 -8.17
C LYS A 101 5.82 -1.84 -8.46
N MET A 102 4.60 -1.83 -7.91
CA MET A 102 3.61 -2.89 -8.14
C MET A 102 3.22 -2.97 -9.62
N LEU A 103 2.74 -1.86 -10.21
CA LEU A 103 2.35 -1.81 -11.60
C LEU A 103 3.51 -2.15 -12.55
N PHE A 104 4.72 -1.66 -12.25
CA PHE A 104 5.94 -2.01 -12.99
C PHE A 104 6.26 -3.51 -12.91
N SER A 105 6.19 -4.11 -11.72
CA SER A 105 6.48 -5.54 -11.50
C SER A 105 5.49 -6.44 -12.23
N ILE A 106 4.19 -6.11 -12.19
CA ILE A 106 3.13 -6.81 -12.92
C ILE A 106 3.44 -6.82 -14.43
N ALA A 107 3.75 -5.65 -15.00
CA ALA A 107 4.12 -5.53 -16.41
C ALA A 107 5.44 -6.26 -16.74
N GLN A 108 6.42 -6.22 -15.83
CA GLN A 108 7.70 -6.89 -15.97
C GLN A 108 7.54 -8.42 -16.05
N ILE A 109 6.75 -9.04 -15.17
CA ILE A 109 6.60 -10.51 -15.20
C ILE A 109 5.77 -10.99 -16.40
N ARG A 110 4.71 -10.24 -16.79
CA ARG A 110 3.87 -10.59 -17.95
C ARG A 110 4.58 -10.36 -19.29
N ALA A 111 5.25 -9.22 -19.45
CA ALA A 111 5.69 -8.72 -20.76
C ALA A 111 7.16 -8.23 -20.80
N GLY A 112 7.92 -8.33 -19.71
CA GLY A 112 9.36 -8.04 -19.65
C GLY A 112 9.72 -6.56 -19.44
N LEU A 113 11.03 -6.31 -19.32
CA LEU A 113 11.56 -5.02 -18.84
C LEU A 113 11.22 -3.82 -19.74
N ILE A 114 11.29 -3.97 -21.07
CA ILE A 114 11.07 -2.85 -21.99
C ILE A 114 9.60 -2.40 -22.00
N PRO A 115 8.59 -3.30 -22.05
CA PRO A 115 7.21 -2.91 -21.79
C PRO A 115 6.95 -2.39 -20.37
N ALA A 116 7.64 -2.90 -19.33
CA ALA A 116 7.51 -2.35 -17.97
C ALA A 116 7.98 -0.88 -17.87
N LEU A 117 9.06 -0.51 -18.58
CA LEU A 117 9.51 0.88 -18.71
C LEU A 117 8.47 1.75 -19.46
N LEU A 118 7.82 1.21 -20.49
CA LEU A 118 6.69 1.89 -21.14
C LEU A 118 5.53 2.10 -20.15
N VAL A 119 5.17 1.12 -19.32
CA VAL A 119 4.11 1.29 -18.30
C VAL A 119 4.50 2.36 -17.30
N PHE A 120 5.74 2.40 -16.81
CA PHE A 120 6.19 3.47 -15.92
C PHE A 120 6.07 4.85 -16.58
N ALA A 121 6.42 4.97 -17.87
CA ALA A 121 6.25 6.20 -18.62
C ALA A 121 4.75 6.60 -18.73
N LEU A 122 3.87 5.69 -19.14
CA LEU A 122 2.42 5.94 -19.24
C LEU A 122 1.78 6.28 -17.89
N TRP A 123 2.22 5.62 -16.82
CA TRP A 123 1.76 5.79 -15.45
C TRP A 123 2.16 7.14 -14.85
N SER A 124 3.40 7.58 -15.10
CA SER A 124 3.98 8.73 -14.39
C SER A 124 4.04 10.01 -15.22
N LEU A 125 4.30 9.94 -16.53
CA LEU A 125 4.55 11.13 -17.35
C LEU A 125 3.37 12.11 -17.47
N PRO A 126 2.09 11.70 -17.61
CA PRO A 126 0.98 12.66 -17.77
C PRO A 126 0.93 13.68 -16.62
N VAL A 127 1.13 13.19 -15.40
CA VAL A 127 1.08 13.99 -14.17
C VAL A 127 2.45 14.62 -13.86
N ALA A 128 3.56 14.04 -14.31
CA ALA A 128 4.86 14.73 -14.31
C ALA A 128 4.82 16.00 -15.19
N PHE A 129 4.23 15.93 -16.38
CA PHE A 129 4.04 17.09 -17.25
C PHE A 129 3.08 18.12 -16.64
N ALA A 130 1.98 17.69 -16.02
CA ALA A 130 1.07 18.59 -15.32
C ALA A 130 1.76 19.33 -14.15
N MET A 131 2.55 18.62 -13.33
CA MET A 131 3.30 19.20 -12.22
C MET A 131 4.47 20.08 -12.68
N TYR A 132 5.10 19.77 -13.82
CA TYR A 132 6.08 20.65 -14.45
C TYR A 132 5.43 21.94 -14.98
N GLY A 133 4.27 21.83 -15.64
CA GLY A 133 3.47 22.97 -16.06
C GLY A 133 3.02 23.85 -14.89
N LEU A 134 2.64 23.23 -13.76
CA LEU A 134 2.34 23.95 -12.51
C LEU A 134 3.56 24.73 -12.00
N ALA A 135 4.77 24.16 -12.03
CA ALA A 135 5.98 24.88 -11.63
C ALA A 135 6.25 26.10 -12.53
N LEU A 136 6.01 25.98 -13.85
CA LEU A 136 6.08 27.09 -14.80
C LEU A 136 4.99 28.16 -14.59
N GLY A 137 3.82 27.76 -14.08
CA GLY A 137 2.73 28.67 -13.72
C GLY A 137 2.99 29.44 -12.42
N VAL A 138 3.38 28.75 -11.35
CA VAL A 138 3.54 29.33 -9.99
C VAL A 138 4.60 30.44 -9.94
N GLN A 139 5.67 30.35 -10.75
CA GLN A 139 6.66 31.43 -10.92
C GLN A 139 6.10 32.77 -11.44
N ARG A 140 4.89 32.76 -12.01
CA ARG A 140 4.20 33.95 -12.56
C ARG A 140 3.16 34.51 -11.59
N ILE A 141 3.01 33.92 -10.41
CA ILE A 141 2.07 34.34 -9.37
C ILE A 141 2.86 35.08 -8.29
N ASP A 142 2.46 36.33 -8.02
CA ASP A 142 3.08 37.17 -6.99
C ASP A 142 3.13 36.51 -5.62
N ASN A 143 4.10 36.89 -4.78
CA ASN A 143 4.40 36.21 -3.52
C ASN A 143 3.19 36.13 -2.57
N VAL A 144 2.34 37.17 -2.54
CA VAL A 144 1.11 37.23 -1.75
C VAL A 144 -0.08 36.75 -2.58
N LEU A 145 -0.78 35.71 -2.12
CA LEU A 145 -2.01 35.23 -2.75
C LEU A 145 -3.23 36.02 -2.25
N PRO A 146 -4.34 36.08 -3.01
CA PRO A 146 -5.62 36.59 -2.50
C PRO A 146 -6.14 35.74 -1.32
N ASP A 147 -6.79 36.37 -0.33
CA ASP A 147 -7.28 35.67 0.89
C ASP A 147 -8.13 34.42 0.64
N PRO A 148 -9.07 34.39 -0.34
CA PRO A 148 -9.83 33.17 -0.64
C PRO A 148 -8.93 31.99 -1.04
N VAL A 149 -7.78 32.24 -1.66
CA VAL A 149 -6.86 31.19 -2.14
C VAL A 149 -6.14 30.52 -0.96
N TYR A 150 -5.77 31.28 0.08
CA TYR A 150 -5.21 30.69 1.30
C TYR A 150 -6.21 29.76 2.01
N ALA A 151 -7.49 30.15 2.06
CA ALA A 151 -8.55 29.33 2.64
C ALA A 151 -8.88 28.09 1.79
N LEU A 152 -8.96 28.24 0.46
CA LEU A 152 -9.09 27.15 -0.51
C LEU A 152 -7.97 26.11 -0.34
N LEU A 153 -6.71 26.55 -0.30
CA LEU A 153 -5.54 25.67 -0.12
C LEU A 153 -5.54 25.00 1.26
N SER A 154 -5.98 25.70 2.31
CA SER A 154 -6.10 25.13 3.66
C SER A 154 -7.19 24.05 3.72
N GLY A 155 -8.31 24.23 3.02
CA GLY A 155 -9.35 23.22 2.87
C GLY A 155 -8.90 21.99 2.07
N LEU A 156 -8.15 22.19 0.98
CA LEU A 156 -7.52 21.12 0.19
C LEU A 156 -6.50 20.32 1.03
N ASN A 157 -5.72 21.01 1.87
CA ASN A 157 -4.77 20.38 2.81
C ASN A 157 -5.47 19.62 3.94
N ALA A 158 -6.52 20.18 4.54
CA ALA A 158 -7.30 19.51 5.58
C ALA A 158 -7.92 18.20 5.07
N ALA A 159 -8.57 18.25 3.91
CA ALA A 159 -9.10 17.06 3.24
C ALA A 159 -7.98 16.06 2.89
N THR A 160 -6.85 16.55 2.38
CA THR A 160 -5.64 15.73 2.12
C THR A 160 -5.18 14.97 3.38
N VAL A 161 -5.12 15.62 4.54
CA VAL A 161 -4.76 14.93 5.79
C VAL A 161 -5.80 13.88 6.17
N GLY A 162 -7.09 14.13 5.91
CA GLY A 162 -8.16 13.13 6.03
C GLY A 162 -7.94 11.87 5.18
N ILE A 163 -7.62 12.03 3.89
CA ILE A 163 -7.27 10.91 2.98
C ILE A 163 -6.03 10.15 3.47
N ILE A 164 -5.04 10.88 3.99
CA ILE A 164 -3.78 10.30 4.46
C ILE A 164 -3.97 9.53 5.77
N ALA A 165 -4.81 10.02 6.68
CA ALA A 165 -5.24 9.29 7.87
C ALA A 165 -6.03 8.03 7.51
N LEU A 166 -6.88 8.10 6.48
CA LEU A 166 -7.60 6.94 5.98
C LEU A 166 -6.63 5.87 5.43
N ALA A 167 -5.65 6.28 4.61
CA ALA A 167 -4.61 5.37 4.13
C ALA A 167 -3.83 4.74 5.30
N ALA A 168 -3.48 5.50 6.35
CA ALA A 168 -2.82 4.99 7.55
C ALA A 168 -3.64 3.88 8.23
N VAL A 169 -4.96 4.11 8.43
CA VAL A 169 -5.88 3.12 9.01
C VAL A 169 -6.03 1.88 8.12
N GLN A 170 -6.22 2.05 6.82
CA GLN A 170 -6.37 0.94 5.87
C GLN A 170 -5.09 0.08 5.76
N LEU A 171 -3.90 0.69 5.84
CA LEU A 171 -2.64 -0.05 5.93
C LEU A 171 -2.46 -0.71 7.30
N ALA A 172 -2.83 -0.06 8.41
CA ALA A 172 -2.75 -0.63 9.75
C ALA A 172 -3.60 -1.91 9.90
N ARG A 173 -4.83 -1.92 9.36
CA ARG A 173 -5.67 -3.13 9.30
C ARG A 173 -5.04 -4.30 8.54
N LYS A 174 -4.07 -4.04 7.63
CA LYS A 174 -3.38 -5.07 6.84
C LYS A 174 -2.00 -5.45 7.40
N ALA A 175 -1.31 -4.54 8.08
CA ALA A 175 0.02 -4.77 8.64
C ALA A 175 -0.01 -5.33 10.08
N ILE A 176 -1.02 -4.97 10.88
CA ILE A 176 -1.19 -5.46 12.25
C ILE A 176 -1.78 -6.87 12.20
N THR A 177 -0.91 -7.86 12.26
CA THR A 177 -1.24 -9.30 12.23
C THR A 177 -1.21 -9.94 13.62
N ASP A 178 -0.57 -9.30 14.61
CA ASP A 178 -0.39 -9.82 15.95
C ASP A 178 -0.08 -8.73 16.99
N LYS A 179 0.24 -9.14 18.23
CA LYS A 179 0.59 -8.23 19.33
C LYS A 179 1.92 -7.49 19.08
N LEU A 180 2.92 -8.11 18.46
CA LEU A 180 4.20 -7.44 18.18
C LEU A 180 4.06 -6.40 17.06
N THR A 181 3.41 -6.74 15.94
CA THR A 181 3.19 -5.77 14.85
C THR A 181 2.35 -4.57 15.31
N ARG A 182 1.37 -4.76 16.20
CA ARG A 182 0.65 -3.65 16.86
C ARG A 182 1.60 -2.74 17.66
N LEU A 183 2.52 -3.32 18.42
CA LEU A 183 3.51 -2.60 19.21
C LEU A 183 4.54 -1.86 18.33
N LEU A 184 4.94 -2.46 17.20
CA LEU A 184 5.84 -1.85 16.22
C LEU A 184 5.20 -0.68 15.45
N VAL A 185 3.89 -0.74 15.15
CA VAL A 185 3.16 0.42 14.60
C VAL A 185 3.14 1.57 15.61
N LEU A 186 2.84 1.27 16.88
CA LEU A 186 2.80 2.28 17.96
C LEU A 186 4.17 2.93 18.19
N PHE A 187 5.23 2.14 18.37
CA PHE A 187 6.57 2.68 18.58
C PHE A 187 7.14 3.33 17.31
N GLY A 188 6.88 2.80 16.11
CA GLY A 188 7.31 3.43 14.87
C GLY A 188 6.71 4.82 14.69
N GLY A 189 5.39 4.95 14.94
CA GLY A 189 4.69 6.23 14.89
C GLY A 189 5.17 7.21 15.97
N GLY A 190 5.24 6.77 17.23
CA GLY A 190 5.70 7.59 18.36
C GLY A 190 7.16 8.05 18.22
N ALA A 191 8.08 7.15 17.84
CA ALA A 191 9.48 7.48 17.64
C ALA A 191 9.65 8.53 16.54
N GLY A 192 8.97 8.38 15.39
CA GLY A 192 8.99 9.37 14.31
C GLY A 192 8.45 10.75 14.70
N LEU A 193 7.62 10.84 15.75
CA LEU A 193 7.19 12.12 16.33
C LEU A 193 8.27 12.74 17.23
N CYS A 194 9.02 11.92 17.97
CA CYS A 194 10.05 12.37 18.90
C CYS A 194 11.34 12.88 18.22
N TYR A 195 11.70 12.40 17.03
CA TYR A 195 12.99 12.75 16.40
C TYR A 195 12.90 12.94 14.88
N ASN A 196 13.49 14.04 14.39
CA ASN A 196 13.46 14.48 12.99
C ASN A 196 14.85 14.36 12.36
N ALA A 197 15.36 13.14 12.19
CA ALA A 197 16.61 12.93 11.45
C ALA A 197 16.44 11.87 10.36
N LEU A 198 16.99 12.14 9.19
CA LEU A 198 16.82 11.31 7.99
C LEU A 198 17.35 9.88 8.14
N TRP A 199 18.41 9.67 8.94
CA TRP A 199 18.96 8.35 9.25
C TRP A 199 18.08 7.53 10.20
N TYR A 200 17.15 8.18 10.92
CA TYR A 200 16.37 7.55 11.99
C TYR A 200 15.31 6.58 11.46
N PHE A 201 14.58 6.96 10.40
CA PHE A 201 13.55 6.09 9.81
C PHE A 201 14.11 4.77 9.25
N PRO A 202 15.24 4.74 8.50
CA PRO A 202 15.93 3.50 8.14
C PRO A 202 16.40 2.66 9.34
N VAL A 203 16.95 3.30 10.39
CA VAL A 203 17.41 2.60 11.60
C VAL A 203 16.24 1.95 12.35
N LEU A 204 15.12 2.66 12.52
CA LEU A 204 13.90 2.11 13.11
C LEU A 204 13.34 0.93 12.31
N ILE A 205 13.38 0.98 10.97
CA ILE A 205 12.97 -0.14 10.10
C ILE A 205 13.86 -1.37 10.32
N VAL A 206 15.18 -1.20 10.39
CA VAL A 206 16.13 -2.30 10.66
C VAL A 206 15.90 -2.89 12.05
N ILE A 207 15.72 -2.04 13.07
CA ILE A 207 15.39 -2.47 14.44
C ILE A 207 14.07 -3.26 14.47
N ALA A 208 13.03 -2.80 13.79
CA ALA A 208 11.75 -3.49 13.74
C ALA A 208 11.83 -4.87 13.04
N GLY A 209 12.61 -4.96 11.95
CA GLY A 209 12.91 -6.23 11.29
C GLY A 209 13.63 -7.22 12.21
N ILE A 210 14.73 -6.79 12.85
CA ILE A 210 15.51 -7.61 13.79
C ILE A 210 14.66 -8.05 14.99
N THR A 211 13.90 -7.12 15.58
CA THR A 211 13.01 -7.40 16.74
C THR A 211 11.99 -8.48 16.41
N THR A 212 11.47 -8.49 15.19
CA THR A 212 10.48 -9.49 14.75
C THR A 212 11.11 -10.88 14.60
N VAL A 213 12.33 -10.96 14.04
CA VAL A 213 13.09 -12.22 13.96
C VAL A 213 13.41 -12.77 15.35
N LEU A 214 13.92 -11.94 16.27
CA LEU A 214 14.23 -12.36 17.64
C LEU A 214 12.98 -12.85 18.38
N TRP A 215 11.82 -12.23 18.15
CA TRP A 215 10.55 -12.66 18.72
C TRP A 215 10.08 -14.02 18.18
N ASP A 216 10.12 -14.23 16.87
CA ASP A 216 9.62 -15.47 16.26
C ASP A 216 10.59 -16.65 16.42
N CYS A 217 11.89 -16.43 16.20
CA CYS A 217 12.90 -17.49 16.25
C CYS A 217 13.30 -17.84 17.68
N CYS A 218 13.57 -16.84 18.53
CA CYS A 218 14.06 -17.09 19.90
C CYS A 218 12.89 -17.15 20.89
N LEU A 219 12.07 -16.11 20.97
CA LEU A 219 11.13 -15.96 22.09
C LEU A 219 9.92 -16.89 21.98
N ARG A 220 9.28 -17.04 20.81
CA ARG A 220 8.19 -18.02 20.61
C ARG A 220 8.67 -19.46 20.86
N GLY A 221 9.87 -19.81 20.40
CA GLY A 221 10.46 -21.14 20.62
C GLY A 221 10.76 -21.42 22.10
N TRP A 222 11.31 -20.43 22.81
CA TRP A 222 11.57 -20.53 24.25
C TRP A 222 10.27 -20.59 25.08
N ILE A 223 9.28 -19.75 24.77
CA ILE A 223 7.96 -19.79 25.43
C ILE A 223 7.29 -21.15 25.19
N ARG A 224 7.30 -21.66 23.96
CA ARG A 224 6.73 -22.97 23.61
C ARG A 224 7.35 -24.10 24.42
N THR A 225 8.68 -24.20 24.42
CA THR A 225 9.40 -25.24 25.19
C THR A 225 9.26 -25.10 26.71
N GLN A 226 9.06 -23.88 27.23
CA GLN A 226 8.69 -23.66 28.64
C GLN A 226 7.26 -24.11 28.95
N VAL A 227 6.29 -23.83 28.08
CA VAL A 227 4.90 -24.29 28.24
C VAL A 227 4.81 -25.81 28.14
N GLU A 228 5.50 -26.43 27.18
CA GLU A 228 5.57 -27.89 27.03
C GLU A 228 6.20 -28.54 28.26
N LYS A 229 7.31 -28.00 28.81
CA LYS A 229 7.90 -28.46 30.07
C LYS A 229 6.97 -28.29 31.29
N ARG A 230 6.19 -27.21 31.35
CA ARG A 230 5.18 -26.99 32.41
C ARG A 230 3.99 -27.93 32.28
N ARG A 231 3.58 -28.29 31.06
CA ARG A 231 2.49 -29.24 30.80
C ARG A 231 2.91 -30.66 31.14
N ALA A 232 4.08 -31.10 30.67
CA ALA A 232 4.66 -32.39 31.05
C ALA A 232 4.80 -32.55 32.59
N ARG A 233 5.24 -31.51 33.30
CA ARG A 233 5.29 -31.49 34.78
C ARG A 233 3.94 -31.47 35.49
N ARG A 234 2.85 -31.15 34.78
CA ARG A 234 1.48 -31.19 35.32
C ARG A 234 0.86 -32.56 35.10
N ASP A 235 1.06 -33.14 33.92
CA ASP A 235 0.53 -34.44 33.56
C ASP A 235 1.25 -35.56 34.35
N SER A 236 2.55 -35.41 34.65
CA SER A 236 3.31 -36.29 35.56
C SER A 236 3.00 -36.09 37.06
N ASN A 237 2.09 -35.18 37.42
CA ASN A 237 1.67 -34.89 38.80
C ASN A 237 0.22 -35.33 39.06
N VAL A 238 -0.40 -36.06 38.12
CA VAL A 238 -1.69 -36.75 38.32
C VAL A 238 -1.39 -38.11 38.95
N PRO A 239 -1.91 -38.45 40.14
CA PRO A 239 -1.75 -39.79 40.72
C PRO A 239 -2.39 -40.85 39.83
N GLU A 240 -1.74 -42.00 39.67
CA GLU A 240 -2.39 -43.16 39.04
C GLU A 240 -3.57 -43.63 39.91
N PRO A 241 -4.71 -44.04 39.30
CA PRO A 241 -5.82 -44.59 40.05
C PRO A 241 -5.42 -45.94 40.65
N HIS A 242 -5.30 -46.01 41.98
CA HIS A 242 -5.00 -47.25 42.69
C HIS A 242 -6.07 -48.32 42.40
N ILE A 243 -5.65 -49.43 41.79
CA ILE A 243 -6.49 -50.61 41.60
C ILE A 243 -6.49 -51.41 42.89
N GLU A 244 -7.57 -51.32 43.68
CA GLU A 244 -7.75 -52.12 44.89
C GLU A 244 -7.91 -53.61 44.55
N THR A 245 -6.94 -54.41 44.96
CA THR A 245 -6.92 -55.86 44.76
C THR A 245 -7.59 -56.58 45.95
N GLY A 246 -8.92 -56.50 46.02
CA GLY A 246 -9.72 -57.20 47.02
C GLY A 246 -9.79 -58.72 46.78
N LEU A 247 -9.43 -59.53 47.77
CA LEU A 247 -9.28 -60.98 47.62
C LEU A 247 -9.82 -61.79 48.83
N ALA A 248 -11.15 -61.95 48.92
CA ALA A 248 -11.88 -62.96 49.71
C ALA A 248 -13.41 -62.83 49.44
N GLY A 249 -14.26 -63.87 49.51
CA GLY A 249 -13.95 -65.29 49.68
C GLY A 249 -15.02 -66.12 50.44
N ALA A 250 -16.27 -66.23 49.95
CA ALA A 250 -17.28 -67.15 50.52
C ALA A 250 -18.38 -67.58 49.50
N GLN A 251 -18.92 -68.78 49.70
CA GLN A 251 -20.07 -69.45 49.04
C GLN A 251 -21.20 -69.66 50.10
N PRO A 252 -22.43 -70.20 49.83
CA PRO A 252 -22.89 -71.00 48.68
C PRO A 252 -24.33 -70.73 48.13
N SER A 253 -24.71 -71.45 47.05
CA SER A 253 -26.09 -71.71 46.56
C SER A 253 -26.62 -73.08 47.08
N PRO A 254 -27.93 -73.41 47.16
CA PRO A 254 -28.85 -73.66 46.00
C PRO A 254 -30.37 -73.40 46.37
N PRO A 255 -31.42 -74.04 45.78
CA PRO A 255 -31.71 -74.62 44.44
C PRO A 255 -32.93 -73.94 43.72
N GLY A 256 -33.35 -74.44 42.53
CA GLY A 256 -34.56 -73.99 41.78
C GLY A 256 -35.83 -74.86 42.03
N PRO A 257 -36.79 -75.05 41.07
CA PRO A 257 -36.79 -74.63 39.64
C PRO A 257 -38.16 -74.21 39.01
N HIS A 258 -38.15 -73.94 37.69
CA HIS A 258 -39.23 -74.00 36.67
C HIS A 258 -40.56 -73.18 36.78
N ALA A 259 -40.73 -72.27 35.81
CA ALA A 259 -41.91 -72.12 34.95
C ALA A 259 -41.45 -71.59 33.57
N ASP A 260 -42.20 -71.81 32.48
CA ASP A 260 -41.71 -71.67 31.10
C ASP A 260 -42.66 -70.88 30.19
N ASN A 261 -42.12 -70.01 29.33
CA ASN A 261 -42.46 -69.83 27.91
C ASN A 261 -41.73 -68.64 27.23
N SER A 262 -41.74 -68.65 25.89
CA SER A 262 -41.13 -67.71 24.92
C SER A 262 -41.65 -66.25 25.00
N ASP A 263 -41.10 -65.24 24.30
CA ASP A 263 -40.37 -65.24 23.02
C ASP A 263 -39.57 -63.92 22.74
N GLY A 264 -38.90 -63.81 21.59
CA GLY A 264 -38.83 -62.53 20.84
C GLY A 264 -37.58 -61.64 20.96
N LEU A 265 -36.55 -61.95 20.16
CA LEU A 265 -35.31 -61.18 19.96
C LEU A 265 -35.45 -59.68 19.54
N GLN A 266 -34.72 -58.81 20.25
CA GLN A 266 -33.64 -57.93 19.74
C GLN A 266 -33.87 -56.89 18.59
N ARG A 267 -33.42 -55.65 18.88
CA ARG A 267 -32.67 -54.69 17.99
C ARG A 267 -33.39 -53.62 17.13
N ARG A 268 -32.59 -52.57 16.86
CA ARG A 268 -32.65 -51.53 15.80
C ARG A 268 -33.67 -50.38 15.87
N ALA A 269 -33.12 -49.23 16.28
CA ALA A 269 -32.97 -48.00 15.49
C ALA A 269 -33.66 -47.85 14.10
N ALA A 270 -34.01 -46.58 13.82
CA ALA A 270 -34.16 -45.89 12.52
C ALA A 270 -35.60 -45.57 12.03
N ALA A 271 -35.90 -44.27 12.11
CA ALA A 271 -36.45 -43.41 11.04
C ALA A 271 -37.98 -43.36 10.71
N ARG A 272 -38.45 -42.11 10.80
CA ARG A 272 -39.27 -41.33 9.83
C ARG A 272 -40.82 -41.40 9.85
N ARG A 273 -41.37 -40.17 9.77
CA ARG A 273 -42.66 -39.74 9.15
C ARG A 273 -43.96 -40.10 9.91
N SER A 274 -45.06 -39.34 9.78
CA SER A 274 -45.25 -37.91 9.44
C SER A 274 -46.72 -37.47 9.57
N SER A 275 -46.99 -36.42 10.33
CA SER A 275 -48.14 -35.47 10.25
C SER A 275 -47.84 -34.38 11.30
N GLN A 276 -47.86 -33.07 11.05
CA GLN A 276 -48.69 -32.22 10.19
C GLN A 276 -50.13 -32.07 10.70
N GLU A 277 -50.38 -30.92 11.32
CA GLU A 277 -51.64 -30.20 11.22
C GLU A 277 -51.30 -28.70 11.24
N ASP A 278 -51.86 -27.94 10.30
CA ASP A 278 -51.41 -26.58 9.96
C ASP A 278 -52.41 -25.52 10.45
N ILE A 279 -51.90 -24.37 10.92
CA ILE A 279 -52.66 -23.11 10.90
C ILE A 279 -51.76 -22.04 10.28
N GLU A 280 -51.92 -21.86 8.97
CA GLU A 280 -51.36 -20.75 8.21
C GLU A 280 -52.35 -19.58 8.21
N LEU A 281 -51.85 -18.34 8.36
CA LEU A 281 -52.46 -17.16 7.76
C LEU A 281 -51.43 -16.00 7.68
N THR A 282 -51.09 -15.69 6.43
CA THR A 282 -50.43 -14.52 5.83
C THR A 282 -50.78 -13.15 6.45
N ASP A 283 -50.03 -12.04 6.29
CA ASP A 283 -49.02 -11.60 5.28
C ASP A 283 -48.26 -10.33 5.84
N ARG A 284 -47.18 -9.73 5.31
CA ARG A 284 -46.22 -9.92 4.18
C ARG A 284 -44.94 -9.08 4.49
N ASN A 285 -44.06 -8.93 3.49
CA ASN A 285 -43.08 -7.83 3.26
C ASN A 285 -41.69 -7.94 3.92
N ALA A 286 -40.87 -8.75 3.24
CA ALA A 286 -39.43 -8.96 3.37
C ALA A 286 -38.52 -7.70 3.45
N GLU A 287 -37.40 -7.87 4.17
CA GLU A 287 -36.09 -7.32 3.83
C GLU A 287 -35.14 -8.46 3.37
N PRO A 288 -34.10 -8.19 2.55
CA PRO A 288 -33.26 -9.23 1.97
C PRO A 288 -32.19 -9.78 2.93
N GLU A 289 -31.97 -11.10 2.89
CA GLU A 289 -31.05 -11.80 3.77
C GLU A 289 -29.57 -11.42 3.55
N ARG A 290 -28.81 -11.36 4.66
CA ARG A 290 -27.34 -11.41 4.62
C ARG A 290 -26.89 -12.84 4.89
N GLU A 291 -26.45 -13.55 3.87
CA GLU A 291 -25.96 -14.93 4.01
C GLU A 291 -24.66 -14.96 4.86
N SER A 292 -24.79 -15.37 6.12
CA SER A 292 -23.68 -15.43 7.07
C SER A 292 -22.91 -16.74 6.90
N VAL A 293 -21.80 -16.70 6.14
CA VAL A 293 -20.89 -17.84 5.98
C VAL A 293 -20.35 -18.28 7.35
N LYS A 294 -20.68 -19.51 7.76
CA LYS A 294 -20.12 -20.13 8.97
C LYS A 294 -18.65 -20.44 8.75
N ILE A 295 -17.82 -20.12 9.74
CA ILE A 295 -16.42 -20.55 9.80
C ILE A 295 -16.40 -21.90 10.48
N ASP A 296 -15.84 -22.92 9.80
CA ASP A 296 -15.72 -24.28 10.32
C ASP A 296 -14.27 -24.52 10.81
N GLU A 297 -14.09 -24.81 12.10
CA GLU A 297 -12.76 -24.80 12.75
C GLU A 297 -11.95 -26.11 12.58
N THR A 298 -11.85 -26.67 11.36
CA THR A 298 -10.91 -27.81 11.15
C THR A 298 -10.27 -27.93 9.76
N SER A 299 -9.24 -27.13 9.48
CA SER A 299 -8.21 -27.49 8.48
C SER A 299 -6.84 -26.86 8.78
N THR A 300 -5.90 -27.65 9.31
CA THR A 300 -4.48 -27.26 9.38
C THR A 300 -3.78 -27.68 8.08
N GLU A 301 -4.29 -27.22 6.95
CA GLU A 301 -3.68 -27.48 5.65
C GLU A 301 -2.63 -26.41 5.34
N THR A 302 -1.38 -26.85 5.13
CA THR A 302 -0.37 -26.01 4.48
C THR A 302 -0.86 -25.63 3.09
N PRO A 303 -0.79 -24.35 2.68
CA PRO A 303 -1.31 -23.92 1.37
C PRO A 303 -0.67 -24.73 0.23
N THR A 304 -1.48 -25.55 -0.42
CA THR A 304 -1.11 -26.19 -1.69
C THR A 304 -0.86 -25.09 -2.72
N PRO A 305 0.30 -25.07 -3.41
CA PRO A 305 0.61 -24.01 -4.36
C PRO A 305 -0.40 -24.01 -5.52
N SER A 306 -0.83 -22.83 -5.97
CA SER A 306 -1.71 -22.72 -7.14
C SER A 306 -1.02 -23.37 -8.36
N PRO A 307 -1.76 -24.09 -9.24
CA PRO A 307 -1.19 -24.74 -10.42
C PRO A 307 -0.75 -23.74 -11.51
N HIS A 308 -0.72 -22.43 -11.21
CA HIS A 308 -0.55 -21.34 -12.16
C HIS A 308 0.61 -20.39 -11.77
N SER A 309 1.65 -20.92 -11.11
CA SER A 309 2.85 -20.14 -10.79
C SER A 309 3.53 -19.60 -12.06
N ILE A 310 3.43 -18.31 -12.32
CA ILE A 310 3.89 -17.71 -13.58
C ILE A 310 5.42 -17.75 -13.66
N SER A 311 5.96 -18.58 -14.55
CA SER A 311 7.40 -18.57 -14.88
C SER A 311 7.73 -17.43 -15.83
N GLY A 312 7.57 -16.19 -15.33
CA GLY A 312 7.66 -14.92 -16.05
C GLY A 312 9.01 -14.62 -16.72
N HIS A 313 9.17 -13.37 -17.17
CA HIS A 313 10.48 -12.80 -17.54
C HIS A 313 11.38 -12.59 -16.31
N GLY A 314 11.62 -13.67 -15.56
CA GLY A 314 12.39 -13.69 -14.33
C GLY A 314 13.87 -13.44 -14.60
N ILE A 315 14.40 -12.38 -14.00
CA ILE A 315 15.83 -12.08 -14.03
C ILE A 315 16.57 -13.16 -13.23
N PRO A 316 17.67 -13.74 -13.74
CA PRO A 316 18.40 -14.78 -13.03
C PRO A 316 19.08 -14.24 -11.76
N VAL A 317 19.06 -15.04 -10.68
CA VAL A 317 19.52 -14.69 -9.33
C VAL A 317 20.86 -13.95 -9.30
N LYS A 318 21.82 -14.32 -10.14
CA LYS A 318 23.13 -13.66 -10.27
C LYS A 318 23.02 -12.18 -10.65
N ILE A 319 22.14 -11.85 -11.60
CA ILE A 319 21.87 -10.46 -12.02
C ILE A 319 21.06 -9.73 -10.94
N GLY A 320 20.12 -10.40 -10.26
CA GLY A 320 19.39 -9.83 -9.13
C GLY A 320 20.31 -9.36 -8.00
N ILE A 321 21.24 -10.22 -7.58
CA ILE A 321 22.27 -9.89 -6.58
C ILE A 321 23.20 -8.78 -7.09
N LEU A 322 23.65 -8.83 -8.35
CA LEU A 322 24.49 -7.79 -8.94
C LEU A 322 23.81 -6.42 -8.93
N LEU A 323 22.51 -6.34 -9.24
CA LEU A 323 21.73 -5.11 -9.16
C LEU A 323 21.65 -4.58 -7.72
N ILE A 324 21.43 -5.45 -6.73
CA ILE A 324 21.41 -5.05 -5.31
C ILE A 324 22.78 -4.51 -4.86
N ILE A 325 23.88 -5.12 -5.31
CA ILE A 325 25.25 -4.66 -5.04
C ILE A 325 25.50 -3.30 -5.71
N ILE A 326 25.15 -3.14 -7.00
CA ILE A 326 25.27 -1.87 -7.73
C ILE A 326 24.45 -0.77 -7.03
N PHE A 327 23.23 -1.07 -6.56
CA PHE A 327 22.41 -0.13 -5.80
C PHE A 327 23.10 0.33 -4.51
N ALA A 328 23.66 -0.61 -3.74
CA ALA A 328 24.37 -0.30 -2.50
C ALA A 328 25.63 0.55 -2.76
N LEU A 329 26.38 0.26 -3.83
CA LEU A 329 27.54 1.03 -4.25
C LEU A 329 27.17 2.45 -4.71
N VAL A 330 26.11 2.60 -5.52
CA VAL A 330 25.62 3.91 -5.98
C VAL A 330 25.10 4.74 -4.81
N LEU A 331 24.31 4.15 -3.90
CA LEU A 331 23.83 4.83 -2.69
C LEU A 331 25.00 5.27 -1.80
N THR A 332 25.98 4.39 -1.56
CA THR A 332 27.17 4.71 -0.78
C THR A 332 27.97 5.84 -1.43
N GLY A 333 28.19 5.77 -2.75
CA GLY A 333 28.88 6.82 -3.50
C GLY A 333 28.17 8.18 -3.43
N LEU A 334 26.84 8.21 -3.54
CA LEU A 334 26.04 9.44 -3.41
C LEU A 334 26.07 10.01 -1.99
N MET A 335 26.08 9.17 -0.94
CA MET A 335 26.19 9.62 0.45
C MET A 335 27.61 10.12 0.79
N VAL A 336 28.65 9.44 0.30
CA VAL A 336 30.04 9.91 0.42
C VAL A 336 30.21 11.25 -0.30
N LEU A 337 29.72 11.37 -1.54
CA LEU A 337 29.77 12.60 -2.33
C LEU A 337 29.00 13.77 -1.65
N ARG A 338 27.87 13.47 -0.98
CA ARG A 338 27.13 14.43 -0.13
C ARG A 338 27.96 14.93 1.06
N GLY A 339 28.77 14.05 1.66
CA GLY A 339 29.61 14.40 2.82
C GLY A 339 30.88 15.18 2.46
N LEU A 340 31.48 14.91 1.30
CA LEU A 340 32.70 15.61 0.86
C LEU A 340 32.41 17.00 0.24
N LEU A 341 31.33 17.14 -0.52
CA LEU A 341 31.01 18.41 -1.19
C LEU A 341 30.28 19.37 -0.24
N ARG A 342 31.02 20.31 0.36
CA ARG A 342 30.46 21.39 1.20
C ARG A 342 29.50 22.33 0.44
N ALA A 343 29.71 22.47 -0.88
CA ALA A 343 28.86 23.25 -1.78
C ALA A 343 28.66 22.46 -3.09
N PRO A 344 27.74 21.48 -3.13
CA PRO A 344 27.51 20.67 -4.32
C PRO A 344 26.79 21.47 -5.41
N PRO A 345 27.06 21.21 -6.70
CA PRO A 345 26.28 21.80 -7.80
C PRO A 345 24.78 21.52 -7.64
N LEU A 346 23.94 22.55 -7.83
CA LEU A 346 22.50 22.52 -7.55
C LEU A 346 21.77 21.30 -8.15
N LEU A 347 22.04 20.96 -9.41
CA LEU A 347 21.43 19.81 -10.09
C LEU A 347 21.83 18.46 -9.46
N LEU A 348 23.09 18.33 -8.99
CA LEU A 348 23.55 17.16 -8.23
C LEU A 348 22.89 17.11 -6.86
N ALA A 349 22.72 18.26 -6.20
CA ALA A 349 22.07 18.36 -4.89
C ALA A 349 20.58 17.96 -4.96
N ILE A 350 19.86 18.44 -6.00
CA ILE A 350 18.48 18.04 -6.32
C ILE A 350 18.40 16.54 -6.58
N PHE A 351 19.26 15.99 -7.46
CA PHE A 351 19.29 14.56 -7.74
C PHE A 351 19.54 13.72 -6.48
N ASN A 352 20.53 14.09 -5.68
CA ASN A 352 20.93 13.34 -4.48
C ASN A 352 19.86 13.39 -3.38
N ASN A 353 19.26 14.55 -3.13
CA ASN A 353 18.13 14.68 -2.20
C ASN A 353 16.92 13.85 -2.65
N MET A 354 16.60 13.85 -3.96
CA MET A 354 15.47 13.08 -4.50
C MET A 354 15.76 11.58 -4.58
N PHE A 355 17.02 11.17 -4.79
CA PHE A 355 17.46 9.78 -4.70
C PHE A 355 17.37 9.26 -3.26
N LEU A 356 17.83 10.05 -2.27
CA LEU A 356 17.72 9.70 -0.86
C LEU A 356 16.26 9.70 -0.36
N ALA A 357 15.40 10.60 -0.85
CA ALA A 357 13.96 10.49 -0.68
C ALA A 357 13.45 9.15 -1.28
N GLY A 358 13.89 8.81 -2.50
CA GLY A 358 13.64 7.55 -3.19
C GLY A 358 13.99 6.30 -2.37
N THR A 359 15.05 6.33 -1.56
CA THR A 359 15.48 5.21 -0.70
C THR A 359 14.79 5.13 0.67
N ILE A 360 14.08 6.19 1.11
CA ILE A 360 13.45 6.28 2.43
C ILE A 360 11.91 6.15 2.36
N ILE A 361 11.31 6.13 1.16
CA ILE A 361 9.87 5.90 0.97
C ILE A 361 9.50 4.45 1.36
N PHE A 362 8.88 4.26 2.51
CA PHE A 362 8.17 3.02 2.89
C PHE A 362 6.71 3.35 3.23
N GLY A 363 5.80 2.38 3.12
CA GLY A 363 4.37 2.54 3.47
C GLY A 363 3.53 3.42 2.52
N GLY A 364 4.12 4.35 1.75
CA GLY A 364 3.42 5.08 0.69
C GLY A 364 3.87 6.52 0.49
N GLY A 365 3.09 7.27 -0.28
CA GLY A 365 3.29 8.71 -0.56
C GLY A 365 3.56 9.59 0.66
N PRO A 366 2.69 9.58 1.68
CA PRO A 366 2.69 10.61 2.72
C PRO A 366 3.96 10.71 3.55
N VAL A 367 4.62 9.58 3.83
CA VAL A 367 5.78 9.50 4.74
C VAL A 367 6.94 10.39 4.29
N VAL A 368 7.16 10.51 2.98
CA VAL A 368 8.28 11.30 2.46
C VAL A 368 7.95 12.79 2.34
N ILE A 369 6.68 13.21 2.42
CA ILE A 369 6.30 14.61 2.13
C ILE A 369 6.94 15.58 3.15
N PRO A 370 6.94 15.33 4.48
CA PRO A 370 7.70 16.14 5.43
C PRO A 370 9.21 16.18 5.13
N LEU A 371 9.79 15.06 4.67
CA LEU A 371 11.22 14.98 4.33
C LEU A 371 11.55 15.71 3.01
N LEU A 372 10.64 15.71 2.04
CA LEU A 372 10.77 16.53 0.83
C LEU A 372 10.80 18.02 1.19
N ARG A 373 10.04 18.44 2.21
CA ARG A 373 10.09 19.82 2.74
C ARG A 373 11.47 20.14 3.31
N GLU A 374 12.01 19.27 4.16
CA GLU A 374 13.39 19.36 4.70
C GLU A 374 14.42 19.47 3.56
N TYR A 375 14.26 18.69 2.49
CA TYR A 375 15.20 18.65 1.36
C TYR A 375 15.18 19.84 0.39
N VAL A 376 14.14 20.68 0.37
CA VAL A 376 14.03 21.77 -0.62
C VAL A 376 13.59 23.13 -0.05
N VAL A 377 12.92 23.14 1.11
CA VAL A 377 12.46 24.38 1.76
C VAL A 377 13.48 24.88 2.78
N GLU A 378 14.11 23.99 3.56
CA GLU A 378 15.17 24.41 4.51
C GLU A 378 16.45 24.90 3.81
N PRO A 379 16.89 24.32 2.66
CA PRO A 379 17.92 24.93 1.81
C PRO A 379 17.52 26.21 1.07
N GLY A 380 16.28 26.69 1.23
CA GLY A 380 15.75 27.89 0.57
C GLY A 380 15.49 27.75 -0.94
N TRP A 381 15.48 26.55 -1.49
CA TRP A 381 15.28 26.34 -2.94
C TRP A 381 13.83 26.48 -3.39
N VAL A 382 12.85 26.24 -2.51
CA VAL A 382 11.41 26.34 -2.76
C VAL A 382 10.76 27.00 -1.54
N SER A 383 9.83 27.95 -1.73
CA SER A 383 9.19 28.60 -0.59
C SER A 383 8.22 27.66 0.16
N PRO A 384 7.93 27.90 1.46
CA PRO A 384 6.92 27.13 2.19
C PRO A 384 5.55 27.16 1.51
N ARG A 385 5.19 28.32 0.94
CA ARG A 385 3.97 28.56 0.17
C ARG A 385 3.90 27.66 -1.07
N ASP A 386 4.93 27.67 -1.91
CA ASP A 386 4.94 26.91 -3.16
C ASP A 386 4.93 25.41 -2.88
N PHE A 387 5.69 24.97 -1.86
CA PHE A 387 5.65 23.59 -1.39
C PHE A 387 4.23 23.14 -1.02
N LEU A 388 3.50 23.94 -0.22
CA LEU A 388 2.14 23.60 0.21
C LEU A 388 1.11 23.72 -0.94
N LEU A 389 1.28 24.65 -1.87
CA LEU A 389 0.42 24.79 -3.06
C LEU A 389 0.60 23.59 -4.00
N GLY A 390 1.83 23.19 -4.29
CA GLY A 390 2.13 22.00 -5.10
C GLY A 390 1.63 20.71 -4.43
N LEU A 391 1.72 20.63 -3.11
CA LEU A 391 1.18 19.53 -2.30
C LEU A 391 -0.34 19.43 -2.38
N ALA A 392 -1.07 20.55 -2.23
CA ALA A 392 -2.53 20.57 -2.34
C ALA A 392 -3.01 20.08 -3.72
N ILE A 393 -2.31 20.46 -4.79
CA ILE A 393 -2.68 20.12 -6.17
C ILE A 393 -2.33 18.67 -6.53
N ILE A 394 -1.13 18.18 -6.21
CA ILE A 394 -0.72 16.81 -6.55
C ILE A 394 -1.56 15.74 -5.85
N GLN A 395 -2.18 16.06 -4.73
CA GLN A 395 -3.08 15.15 -4.00
C GLN A 395 -4.44 14.96 -4.69
N ALA A 396 -4.87 15.92 -5.52
CA ALA A 396 -6.07 15.80 -6.35
C ALA A 396 -5.81 15.18 -7.74
N MET A 397 -4.55 15.01 -8.13
CA MET A 397 -4.15 14.44 -9.42
C MET A 397 -4.23 12.89 -9.43
N PRO A 398 -4.35 12.27 -10.62
CA PRO A 398 -4.25 10.83 -10.78
C PRO A 398 -2.79 10.35 -10.71
N GLY A 399 -2.58 9.03 -10.82
CA GLY A 399 -1.26 8.43 -10.95
C GLY A 399 -0.40 8.56 -9.68
N PRO A 400 0.94 8.57 -9.80
CA PRO A 400 1.81 8.60 -8.63
C PRO A 400 2.04 10.02 -8.10
N ASN A 401 1.52 10.31 -6.90
CA ASN A 401 1.71 11.59 -6.19
C ASN A 401 3.19 12.00 -6.03
N PHE A 402 4.13 11.05 -6.12
CA PHE A 402 5.58 11.31 -6.13
C PHE A 402 6.06 12.17 -7.33
N ASN A 403 5.23 12.35 -8.36
CA ASN A 403 5.43 13.37 -9.39
C ASN A 403 5.53 14.81 -8.81
N PHE A 404 5.16 15.02 -7.54
CA PHE A 404 5.50 16.24 -6.78
C PHE A 404 7.00 16.57 -6.84
N ALA A 405 7.89 15.57 -6.88
CA ALA A 405 9.32 15.77 -7.04
C ALA A 405 9.67 16.53 -8.34
N VAL A 406 8.90 16.35 -9.41
CA VAL A 406 9.10 17.05 -10.70
C VAL A 406 8.87 18.55 -10.54
N TYR A 407 7.84 18.93 -9.79
CA TYR A 407 7.53 20.32 -9.44
C TYR A 407 8.60 20.92 -8.52
N LEU A 408 8.98 20.21 -7.45
CA LEU A 408 10.02 20.67 -6.52
C LEU A 408 11.40 20.80 -7.18
N GLY A 409 11.78 19.83 -8.03
CA GLY A 409 13.03 19.84 -8.79
C GLY A 409 13.09 20.94 -9.85
N ALA A 410 11.95 21.24 -10.49
CA ALA A 410 11.84 22.38 -11.38
C ALA A 410 12.09 23.69 -10.61
N LEU A 411 11.28 23.96 -9.57
CA LEU A 411 11.39 25.20 -8.77
C LEU A 411 12.78 25.37 -8.14
N ALA A 412 13.36 24.29 -7.60
CA ALA A 412 14.70 24.36 -7.01
C ALA A 412 15.78 24.76 -8.04
N ALA A 413 15.71 24.23 -9.27
CA ALA A 413 16.65 24.58 -10.34
C ALA A 413 16.42 25.99 -10.93
N ILE A 414 15.25 26.58 -10.71
CA ILE A 414 14.94 27.97 -11.02
C ILE A 414 15.51 28.90 -9.95
N SER A 415 15.22 28.66 -8.67
CA SER A 415 15.63 29.55 -7.58
C SER A 415 17.15 29.75 -7.49
N GLY A 416 17.94 28.73 -7.84
CA GLY A 416 19.40 28.81 -7.87
C GLY A 416 20.03 29.28 -9.18
N ASN A 417 19.25 29.71 -10.18
CA ASN A 417 19.74 30.31 -11.42
C ASN A 417 19.06 31.66 -11.67
N ALA A 418 19.83 32.72 -11.96
CA ALA A 418 19.30 34.08 -12.18
C ALA A 418 18.48 34.27 -13.49
N GLY A 419 18.00 33.18 -14.11
CA GLY A 419 17.24 33.19 -15.37
C GLY A 419 16.02 32.26 -15.30
N ARG A 420 14.81 32.85 -15.39
CA ARG A 420 13.51 32.16 -15.38
C ARG A 420 13.21 31.49 -16.74
N SER A 421 13.92 30.42 -17.07
CA SER A 421 13.84 29.75 -18.38
C SER A 421 13.43 28.28 -18.27
N ALA A 422 12.69 27.79 -19.27
CA ALA A 422 12.41 26.36 -19.42
C ALA A 422 13.70 25.51 -19.51
N ALA A 423 14.80 26.10 -20.01
CA ALA A 423 16.11 25.45 -20.09
C ALA A 423 16.78 25.27 -18.72
N THR A 424 16.49 26.12 -17.72
CA THR A 424 17.03 25.98 -16.36
C THR A 424 16.15 25.06 -15.50
N SER A 425 14.83 25.07 -15.69
CA SER A 425 13.89 24.25 -14.92
C SER A 425 13.82 22.78 -15.35
N LEU A 426 13.94 22.48 -16.65
CA LEU A 426 13.76 21.11 -17.16
C LEU A 426 14.80 20.11 -16.62
N PRO A 427 16.11 20.43 -16.52
CA PRO A 427 17.09 19.50 -15.94
C PRO A 427 16.80 19.16 -14.48
N GLY A 428 16.37 20.14 -13.68
CA GLY A 428 15.97 19.91 -12.29
C GLY A 428 14.74 19.01 -12.16
N ALA A 429 13.72 19.25 -12.99
CA ALA A 429 12.52 18.42 -13.09
C ALA A 429 12.85 16.95 -13.46
N MET A 430 13.69 16.75 -14.48
CA MET A 430 14.11 15.42 -14.95
C MET A 430 14.97 14.69 -13.92
N LEU A 431 15.92 15.37 -13.27
CA LEU A 431 16.77 14.77 -12.26
C LEU A 431 16.00 14.43 -10.98
N ALA A 432 15.02 15.23 -10.58
CA ALA A 432 14.15 14.90 -9.46
C ALA A 432 13.22 13.72 -9.76
N PHE A 433 12.66 13.64 -10.97
CA PHE A 433 11.89 12.49 -11.45
C PHE A 433 12.71 11.20 -11.41
N LEU A 434 13.90 11.21 -12.01
CA LEU A 434 14.82 10.06 -12.01
C LEU A 434 15.26 9.70 -10.59
N GLY A 435 15.60 10.70 -9.77
CA GLY A 435 15.99 10.51 -8.37
C GLY A 435 14.93 9.75 -7.56
N ILE A 436 13.68 10.23 -7.53
CA ILE A 436 12.67 9.66 -6.62
C ILE A 436 12.14 8.28 -7.04
N PHE A 437 12.11 7.98 -8.35
CA PHE A 437 11.59 6.70 -8.85
C PHE A 437 12.65 5.61 -9.05
N THR A 438 13.89 5.96 -9.40
CA THR A 438 14.93 4.97 -9.73
C THR A 438 15.21 3.97 -8.60
N PRO A 439 15.42 4.37 -7.33
CA PRO A 439 15.72 3.44 -6.25
C PRO A 439 14.69 2.33 -6.08
N GLY A 440 13.40 2.69 -6.04
CA GLY A 440 12.31 1.74 -5.86
C GLY A 440 12.19 0.76 -7.02
N ILE A 441 12.26 1.26 -8.25
CA ILE A 441 12.18 0.42 -9.45
C ILE A 441 13.40 -0.50 -9.52
N PHE A 442 14.62 0.04 -9.45
CA PHE A 442 15.87 -0.69 -9.57
C PHE A 442 16.02 -1.77 -8.49
N LEU A 443 15.67 -1.47 -7.24
CA LEU A 443 15.70 -2.46 -6.16
C LEU A 443 14.58 -3.50 -6.28
N SER A 444 13.38 -3.13 -6.76
CA SER A 444 12.32 -4.11 -7.02
C SER A 444 12.71 -5.11 -8.11
N ILE A 445 13.42 -4.68 -9.15
CA ILE A 445 13.97 -5.53 -10.21
C ILE A 445 14.98 -6.53 -9.62
N GLY A 446 15.92 -6.04 -8.80
CA GLY A 446 16.94 -6.88 -8.15
C GLY A 446 16.35 -7.89 -7.17
N PHE A 447 15.37 -7.48 -6.36
CA PHE A 447 14.79 -8.31 -5.30
C PHE A 447 13.80 -9.36 -5.82
N GLN A 448 12.98 -9.04 -6.84
CA GLN A 448 12.09 -10.01 -7.51
C GLN A 448 12.84 -11.27 -7.96
N SER A 449 14.07 -11.09 -8.48
CA SER A 449 14.96 -12.17 -8.93
C SER A 449 15.30 -13.18 -7.83
N ILE A 450 15.48 -12.71 -6.58
CA ILE A 450 15.87 -13.54 -5.44
C ILE A 450 14.68 -13.94 -4.55
N TRP A 451 13.53 -13.29 -4.70
CA TRP A 451 12.33 -13.45 -3.86
C TRP A 451 11.87 -14.90 -3.73
N ARG A 452 11.89 -15.68 -4.83
CA ARG A 452 11.51 -17.10 -4.85
C ARG A 452 12.35 -17.99 -3.91
N ALA A 453 13.60 -17.61 -3.64
CA ALA A 453 14.46 -18.28 -2.67
C ALA A 453 14.28 -17.69 -1.26
N LEU A 454 14.23 -16.35 -1.15
CA LEU A 454 14.10 -15.64 0.13
C LEU A 454 12.78 -15.94 0.85
N ARG A 455 11.64 -16.00 0.16
CA ARG A 455 10.31 -16.26 0.77
C ARG A 455 10.18 -17.63 1.46
N LYS A 456 11.10 -18.56 1.20
CA LYS A 456 11.14 -19.89 1.83
C LYS A 456 11.84 -19.86 3.20
N ARG A 457 12.45 -18.74 3.57
CA ARG A 457 13.14 -18.53 4.85
C ARG A 457 12.19 -17.83 5.83
N PRO A 458 11.74 -18.48 6.92
CA PRO A 458 10.81 -17.87 7.88
C PRO A 458 11.37 -16.58 8.50
N GLU A 459 12.71 -16.48 8.61
CA GLU A 459 13.43 -15.30 9.08
C GLU A 459 13.15 -14.09 8.17
N VAL A 460 13.13 -14.28 6.84
CA VAL A 460 12.86 -13.18 5.90
C VAL A 460 11.40 -12.73 5.99
N VAL A 461 10.46 -13.67 6.06
CA VAL A 461 9.03 -13.34 6.23
C VAL A 461 8.81 -12.59 7.56
N SER A 462 9.53 -12.98 8.61
CA SER A 462 9.53 -12.32 9.90
C SER A 462 10.12 -10.90 9.85
N VAL A 463 11.29 -10.68 9.21
CA VAL A 463 11.84 -9.33 8.95
C VAL A 463 10.81 -8.44 8.26
N LEU A 464 10.22 -8.90 7.15
CA LEU A 464 9.33 -8.08 6.33
C LEU A 464 8.02 -7.73 7.04
N ARG A 465 7.52 -8.61 7.91
CA ARG A 465 6.40 -8.31 8.82
C ARG A 465 6.73 -7.16 9.77
N GLY A 466 7.95 -7.12 10.32
CA GLY A 466 8.44 -6.04 11.17
C GLY A 466 8.64 -4.71 10.41
N VAL A 467 9.32 -4.77 9.26
CA VAL A 467 9.54 -3.63 8.35
C VAL A 467 8.22 -2.96 7.97
N ASN A 468 7.23 -3.75 7.53
CA ASN A 468 5.92 -3.24 7.13
C ASN A 468 5.17 -2.59 8.31
N ALA A 469 5.25 -3.17 9.52
CA ALA A 469 4.61 -2.59 10.70
C ALA A 469 5.23 -1.23 11.09
N ALA A 470 6.56 -1.11 11.11
CA ALA A 470 7.22 0.16 11.38
C ALA A 470 6.91 1.23 10.31
N ALA A 471 6.94 0.84 9.02
CA ALA A 471 6.58 1.72 7.91
C ALA A 471 5.16 2.28 8.02
N VAL A 472 4.20 1.48 8.48
CA VAL A 472 2.83 1.94 8.75
C VAL A 472 2.76 2.89 9.95
N GLY A 473 3.56 2.66 11.00
CA GLY A 473 3.76 3.63 12.08
C GLY A 473 4.15 5.01 11.55
N PHE A 474 5.07 5.08 10.59
CA PHE A 474 5.51 6.35 10.00
C PHE A 474 4.41 7.05 9.17
N VAL A 475 3.39 6.33 8.67
CA VAL A 475 2.24 6.98 8.02
C VAL A 475 1.44 7.80 9.05
N PHE A 476 1.30 7.33 10.29
CA PHE A 476 0.70 8.13 11.37
C PHE A 476 1.60 9.31 11.78
N THR A 477 2.93 9.15 11.80
CA THR A 477 3.86 10.29 11.92
C THR A 477 3.61 11.33 10.82
N ALA A 478 3.39 10.88 9.58
CA ALA A 478 3.13 11.75 8.43
C ALA A 478 1.79 12.49 8.53
N VAL A 479 0.72 11.82 8.98
CA VAL A 479 -0.58 12.48 9.29
C VAL A 479 -0.36 13.68 10.20
N TYR A 480 0.34 13.48 11.32
CA TYR A 480 0.63 14.55 12.28
C TYR A 480 1.54 15.64 11.71
N ARG A 481 2.65 15.27 11.05
CA ARG A 481 3.59 16.24 10.46
C ARG A 481 2.94 17.11 9.37
N LEU A 482 1.96 16.57 8.64
CA LEU A 482 1.17 17.31 7.65
C LEU A 482 0.07 18.15 8.32
N TRP A 483 -0.55 17.66 9.39
CA TRP A 483 -1.49 18.42 10.20
C TRP A 483 -0.86 19.70 10.76
N GLU A 484 0.37 19.61 11.29
CA GLU A 484 1.12 20.72 11.89
C GLU A 484 1.59 21.80 10.90
N ILE A 485 1.53 21.55 9.59
CA ILE A 485 1.93 22.53 8.54
C ILE A 485 0.82 22.83 7.54
N GLY A 486 -0.36 22.22 7.69
CA GLY A 486 -1.39 22.19 6.66
C GLY A 486 -2.18 23.48 6.52
N TYR A 487 -2.23 24.33 7.55
CA TYR A 487 -2.96 25.60 7.53
C TYR A 487 -2.10 26.69 6.87
N LEU A 488 -2.59 27.28 5.78
CA LEU A 488 -1.97 28.46 5.18
C LEU A 488 -2.71 29.72 5.62
N THR A 489 -1.97 30.65 6.20
CA THR A 489 -2.39 32.04 6.40
C THR A 489 -1.37 32.98 5.74
N LYS A 490 -1.67 34.27 5.68
CA LYS A 490 -0.72 35.28 5.17
C LYS A 490 0.54 35.33 6.05
N GLU A 491 0.40 35.35 7.36
CA GLU A 491 1.55 35.38 8.29
C GLU A 491 2.40 34.09 8.19
N ALA A 492 1.77 32.96 7.82
CA ALA A 492 2.42 31.69 7.59
C ALA A 492 3.13 31.58 6.23
N ALA A 493 2.87 32.48 5.27
CA ALA A 493 3.52 32.47 3.96
C ALA A 493 4.98 32.96 4.05
N ASP A 494 5.22 33.98 4.86
CA ASP A 494 6.56 34.52 5.14
C ASP A 494 7.29 33.74 6.24
N SER A 495 6.56 32.99 7.07
CA SER A 495 7.13 32.18 8.16
C SER A 495 7.65 30.83 7.66
N SER A 496 8.92 30.51 7.95
CA SER A 496 9.50 29.19 7.64
C SER A 496 8.85 28.02 8.43
N LYS A 497 8.11 28.33 9.49
CA LYS A 497 7.29 27.39 10.26
C LYS A 497 5.84 27.45 9.76
N GLY A 498 5.35 26.33 9.23
CA GLY A 498 3.94 26.19 8.86
C GLY A 498 3.03 26.25 10.09
N VAL A 499 1.71 26.40 9.86
CA VAL A 499 0.73 26.50 10.93
C VAL A 499 -0.11 25.22 11.01
N SER A 500 -0.39 24.78 12.24
CA SER A 500 -1.23 23.62 12.50
C SER A 500 -2.68 23.89 12.12
N LEU A 501 -3.28 22.93 11.40
CA LEU A 501 -4.72 22.87 11.18
C LEU A 501 -5.51 22.81 12.50
N GLY A 502 -4.87 22.37 13.60
CA GLY A 502 -5.46 22.35 14.95
C GLY A 502 -5.75 23.72 15.57
N ARG A 503 -5.35 24.84 14.94
CA ARG A 503 -5.73 26.18 15.42
C ARG A 503 -7.20 26.52 15.18
N GLU A 504 -7.84 25.91 14.19
CA GLU A 504 -9.21 26.21 13.77
C GLU A 504 -10.01 24.90 13.69
N PRO A 505 -11.01 24.67 14.57
CA PRO A 505 -11.79 23.43 14.61
C PRO A 505 -12.44 23.05 13.27
N TRP A 506 -12.69 24.03 12.40
CA TRP A 506 -13.20 23.81 11.05
C TRP A 506 -12.34 22.83 10.23
N TRP A 507 -11.02 22.91 10.31
CA TRP A 507 -10.15 22.02 9.53
C TRP A 507 -10.21 20.57 10.02
N LEU A 508 -10.56 20.34 11.30
CA LEU A 508 -10.83 18.99 11.82
C LEU A 508 -12.16 18.45 11.31
N LEU A 509 -13.18 19.30 11.18
CA LEU A 509 -14.44 18.94 10.52
C LEU A 509 -14.21 18.58 9.04
N VAL A 510 -13.42 19.38 8.29
CA VAL A 510 -13.07 19.07 6.89
C VAL A 510 -12.30 17.74 6.79
N ALA A 511 -11.25 17.55 7.58
CA ALA A 511 -10.43 16.33 7.53
C ALA A 511 -11.23 15.06 7.92
N SER A 512 -12.05 15.12 8.97
CA SER A 512 -12.88 13.99 9.42
C SER A 512 -14.05 13.72 8.48
N ALA A 513 -14.68 14.74 7.90
CA ALA A 513 -15.68 14.58 6.85
C ALA A 513 -15.07 13.93 5.60
N THR A 514 -13.88 14.34 5.15
CA THR A 514 -13.20 13.71 4.01
C THR A 514 -12.84 12.24 4.28
N PHE A 515 -12.32 11.90 5.47
CA PHE A 515 -12.08 10.50 5.87
C PHE A 515 -13.37 9.67 5.78
N THR A 516 -14.45 10.19 6.38
CA THR A 516 -15.76 9.55 6.49
C THR A 516 -16.41 9.34 5.11
N ALA A 517 -16.37 10.37 4.28
CA ALA A 517 -16.94 10.38 2.93
C ALA A 517 -16.32 9.31 2.03
N VAL A 518 -15.00 9.11 2.11
CA VAL A 518 -14.30 8.13 1.28
C VAL A 518 -14.45 6.70 1.81
N GLU A 519 -14.32 6.47 3.12
CA GLU A 519 -14.38 5.12 3.71
C GLU A 519 -15.80 4.55 3.75
N TRP A 520 -16.80 5.35 4.15
CA TRP A 520 -18.16 4.85 4.44
C TRP A 520 -19.21 5.25 3.41
N PHE A 521 -19.03 6.38 2.71
CA PHE A 521 -19.94 6.83 1.64
C PHE A 521 -19.38 6.60 0.22
N GLY A 522 -18.19 6.00 0.09
CA GLY A 522 -17.59 5.64 -1.20
C GLY A 522 -17.26 6.82 -2.12
N VAL A 523 -17.19 8.05 -1.60
CA VAL A 523 -16.93 9.25 -2.39
C VAL A 523 -15.53 9.15 -3.03
N PRO A 524 -15.36 9.45 -4.33
CA PRO A 524 -14.05 9.45 -4.96
C PRO A 524 -13.09 10.43 -4.27
N PRO A 525 -11.86 10.03 -3.90
CA PRO A 525 -10.92 10.90 -3.18
C PRO A 525 -10.68 12.29 -3.78
N PRO A 526 -10.61 12.50 -5.12
CA PRO A 526 -10.49 13.84 -5.70
C PRO A 526 -11.73 14.72 -5.43
N ALA A 527 -12.92 14.14 -5.47
CA ALA A 527 -14.15 14.85 -5.15
C ALA A 527 -14.20 15.24 -3.66
N ALA A 528 -13.75 14.36 -2.77
CA ALA A 528 -13.64 14.65 -1.33
C ALA A 528 -12.56 15.69 -1.00
N ILE A 529 -11.46 15.75 -1.78
CA ILE A 529 -10.45 16.80 -1.68
C ILE A 529 -10.99 18.15 -2.19
N LEU A 530 -11.59 18.19 -3.39
CA LEU A 530 -12.18 19.39 -3.97
C LEU A 530 -13.31 19.95 -3.09
N ALA A 531 -14.15 19.08 -2.50
CA ALA A 531 -15.17 19.47 -1.51
C ALA A 531 -14.55 20.13 -0.27
N GLY A 532 -13.40 19.64 0.21
CA GLY A 532 -12.64 20.31 1.27
C GLY A 532 -12.14 21.70 0.87
N GLY A 533 -11.70 21.87 -0.38
CA GLY A 533 -11.35 23.18 -0.93
C GLY A 533 -12.54 24.15 -0.97
N VAL A 534 -13.72 23.69 -1.40
CA VAL A 534 -14.97 24.46 -1.38
C VAL A 534 -15.40 24.79 0.06
N ALA A 535 -15.23 23.86 1.01
CA ALA A 535 -15.46 24.11 2.43
C ALA A 535 -14.49 25.16 3.01
N GLY A 536 -13.26 25.25 2.50
CA GLY A 536 -12.32 26.33 2.82
C GLY A 536 -12.79 27.70 2.31
N LEU A 537 -13.29 27.78 1.08
CA LEU A 537 -13.90 29.00 0.54
C LEU A 537 -15.17 29.42 1.32
N GLY A 538 -16.01 28.45 1.71
CA GLY A 538 -17.18 28.68 2.54
C GLY A 538 -16.85 29.25 3.91
N TRP A 539 -15.81 28.72 4.58
CA TRP A 539 -15.30 29.26 5.85
C TRP A 539 -14.78 30.69 5.68
N TRP A 540 -14.05 30.98 4.60
CA TRP A 540 -13.58 32.35 4.33
C TRP A 540 -14.75 33.34 4.19
N GLY A 541 -15.78 32.97 3.43
CA GLY A 541 -16.97 33.81 3.22
C GLY A 541 -17.90 33.96 4.44
N VAL A 542 -17.60 33.30 5.56
CA VAL A 542 -18.38 33.36 6.82
C VAL A 542 -17.56 33.92 8.00
N VAL A 543 -16.23 33.79 7.95
CA VAL A 543 -15.32 34.10 9.08
C VAL A 543 -14.33 35.24 8.77
N LYS A 544 -14.12 35.57 7.48
CA LYS A 544 -13.14 36.56 7.02
C LYS A 544 -13.73 37.68 6.14
N ASN A 545 -15.04 37.68 5.95
CA ASN A 545 -15.82 38.63 5.15
C ASN A 545 -17.14 38.94 5.87
#